data_AF-A0A3D4M7L8-F1
#
_entry.id   AF-A0A3D4M7L8-F1
#
_cell.length_a   1.000
_cell.length_b   1.000
_cell.length_c   1.000
_cell.angle_alpha   90.00
_cell.angle_beta   90.00
_cell.angle_gamma   90.00
#
_symmetry.space_group_name_H-M   'P 1'
#
loop_
_entity.id
_entity.type
_entity.pdbx_description
1 polymer ?
#
loop_
_entity_poly.entity_id
_entity_poly.type
_entity_poly.pdbx_seq_one_letter_code
_entity_poly.pdbx_strand_id
1 'polypeptide(L)'
;MKPHQSKYFDLLNSIGQTIETARQHAFKAVNTALVKANWEIGRHIVEFEQDGQERAEYGSALLSMLSTDLKLRYGKGFGRRNVLDMRRFYLAYPIWQTVSAILSWSHFSKSNEIINLYEHFD
;
A
#
# COMPACT_ATOMS: atom_id res chain seq x y z
N MET A 1 -42.47 -17.70 15.78
CA MET A 1 -41.06 -18.15 15.77
C MET A 1 -40.66 -18.45 17.21
N LYS A 2 -39.98 -19.57 17.51
CA LYS A 2 -39.64 -19.92 18.90
C LYS A 2 -38.59 -18.91 19.44
N PRO A 3 -38.74 -18.33 20.64
CA PRO A 3 -37.89 -17.25 21.14
C PRO A 3 -36.38 -17.61 21.21
N HIS A 4 -36.04 -18.89 21.34
CA HIS A 4 -34.65 -19.37 21.27
C HIS A 4 -34.00 -19.22 19.88
N GLN A 5 -34.77 -19.30 18.78
CA GLN A 5 -34.23 -19.17 17.42
C GLN A 5 -33.88 -17.72 17.07
N SER A 6 -34.65 -16.75 17.56
CA SER A 6 -34.35 -15.32 17.37
C SER A 6 -33.06 -14.93 18.08
N LYS A 7 -32.91 -15.28 19.36
CA LYS A 7 -31.70 -14.98 20.14
C LYS A 7 -30.45 -15.61 19.54
N TYR A 8 -30.57 -16.80 18.97
CA TYR A 8 -29.47 -17.46 18.27
C TYR A 8 -29.08 -16.74 16.98
N PHE A 9 -30.06 -16.26 16.20
CA PHE A 9 -29.79 -15.46 15.00
C PHE A 9 -29.12 -14.12 15.35
N ASP A 10 -29.56 -13.45 16.40
CA ASP A 10 -28.94 -12.20 16.88
C ASP A 10 -27.49 -12.43 17.33
N LEU A 11 -27.23 -13.55 18.01
CA LEU A 11 -25.87 -13.97 18.39
C LEU A 11 -25.00 -14.22 17.16
N LEU A 12 -25.51 -14.97 16.17
CA LEU A 12 -24.79 -15.24 14.92
C LEU A 12 -24.44 -13.94 14.19
N ASN A 13 -25.37 -13.00 14.08
CA ASN A 13 -25.12 -11.71 13.46
C ASN A 13 -24.06 -10.90 14.22
N SER A 14 -24.13 -10.91 15.55
CA SER A 14 -23.14 -10.20 16.40
C SER A 14 -21.73 -10.77 16.23
N ILE A 15 -21.61 -12.11 16.16
CA ILE A 15 -20.34 -12.78 15.89
C ILE A 15 -19.85 -12.45 14.48
N GLY A 16 -20.73 -12.55 13.48
CA GLY A 16 -20.42 -12.21 12.09
C GLY A 16 -19.91 -10.77 11.94
N GLN A 17 -20.59 -9.82 12.59
CA GLN A 17 -20.18 -8.41 12.60
C GLN A 17 -18.80 -8.22 13.26
N THR A 18 -18.54 -8.92 14.36
CA THR A 18 -17.24 -8.88 15.04
C THR A 18 -16.11 -9.37 14.12
N ILE A 19 -16.33 -10.47 13.41
CA ILE A 19 -15.36 -11.04 12.45
C ILE A 19 -15.13 -10.07 11.29
N GLU A 20 -16.19 -9.52 10.72
CA GLU A 20 -16.10 -8.63 9.57
C GLU A 20 -15.37 -7.33 9.93
N THR A 21 -15.71 -6.74 11.07
CA THR A 21 -14.99 -5.57 11.59
C THR A 21 -13.50 -5.88 11.83
N ALA A 22 -13.17 -7.02 12.43
CA ALA A 22 -11.78 -7.42 12.64
C ALA A 22 -11.00 -7.58 11.31
N ARG A 23 -11.61 -8.20 10.29
CA ARG A 23 -11.02 -8.33 8.95
C ARG A 23 -10.76 -6.98 8.31
N GLN A 24 -11.76 -6.08 8.34
CA GLN A 24 -11.62 -4.73 7.79
C GLN A 24 -10.48 -3.95 8.46
N HIS A 25 -10.35 -4.06 9.78
CA HIS A 25 -9.23 -3.45 10.50
C HIS A 25 -7.88 -4.04 10.10
N ALA A 26 -7.78 -5.37 9.96
CA ALA A 26 -6.55 -6.03 9.54
C ALA A 26 -6.14 -5.59 8.12
N PHE A 27 -7.06 -5.63 7.15
CA PHE A 27 -6.81 -5.18 5.79
C PHE A 27 -6.37 -3.71 5.76
N LYS A 28 -7.03 -2.84 6.53
CA LYS A 28 -6.64 -1.43 6.63
C LYS A 28 -5.23 -1.24 7.17
N ALA A 29 -4.89 -1.95 8.25
CA ALA A 29 -3.57 -1.85 8.87
C ALA A 29 -2.47 -2.30 7.90
N VAL A 30 -2.69 -3.43 7.23
CA VAL A 30 -1.76 -3.97 6.22
C VAL A 30 -1.62 -2.99 5.05
N ASN A 31 -2.71 -2.52 4.47
CA ASN A 31 -2.68 -1.59 3.33
C ASN A 31 -1.95 -0.29 3.69
N THR A 32 -2.21 0.27 4.87
CA THR A 32 -1.53 1.49 5.33
C THR A 32 -0.02 1.29 5.45
N ALA A 33 0.39 0.14 5.99
CA ALA A 33 1.81 -0.21 6.11
C ALA A 33 2.47 -0.39 4.73
N LEU A 34 1.80 -1.05 3.78
CA LEU A 34 2.30 -1.25 2.42
C LEU A 34 2.44 0.07 1.66
N VAL A 35 1.45 0.96 1.73
CA VAL A 35 1.54 2.29 1.11
C VAL A 35 2.71 3.08 1.69
N LYS A 36 2.89 3.05 3.01
CA LYS A 36 4.02 3.71 3.66
C LYS A 36 5.35 3.13 3.20
N ALA A 37 5.47 1.81 3.13
CA ALA A 37 6.69 1.16 2.66
C ALA A 37 7.04 1.58 1.23
N ASN A 38 6.06 1.58 0.31
CA ASN A 38 6.26 2.01 -1.07
C ASN A 38 6.69 3.47 -1.17
N TRP A 39 6.10 4.34 -0.34
CA TRP A 39 6.49 5.75 -0.25
C TRP A 39 7.93 5.92 0.24
N GLU A 40 8.31 5.22 1.32
CA GLU A 40 9.67 5.27 1.87
C GLU A 40 10.72 4.71 0.90
N ILE A 41 10.40 3.65 0.16
CA ILE A 41 11.27 3.13 -0.90
C ILE A 41 11.50 4.20 -1.97
N GLY A 42 10.42 4.87 -2.40
CA GLY A 42 10.52 6.00 -3.32
C GLY A 42 11.41 7.12 -2.80
N ARG A 43 11.28 7.45 -1.52
CA ARG A 43 12.12 8.45 -0.83
C ARG A 43 13.59 8.06 -0.88
N HIS A 44 13.93 6.82 -0.50
CA HIS A 44 15.30 6.32 -0.53
C HIS A 44 15.92 6.36 -1.93
N ILE A 45 15.15 6.05 -2.97
CA ILE A 45 15.61 6.11 -4.37
C ILE A 45 15.95 7.56 -4.74
N VAL A 46 15.04 8.49 -4.48
CA VAL A 46 15.22 9.90 -4.87
C VAL A 46 16.33 10.59 -4.08
N GLU A 47 16.44 10.32 -2.77
CA GLU A 47 17.54 10.84 -1.95
C GLU A 47 18.89 10.33 -2.48
N PHE A 48 18.99 9.05 -2.83
CA PHE A 48 20.20 8.47 -3.41
C PHE A 48 20.57 9.08 -4.77
N GLU A 49 19.58 9.35 -5.63
CA GLU A 49 19.79 10.03 -6.92
C GLU A 49 20.28 11.47 -6.75
N GLN A 50 19.75 12.20 -5.75
CA GLN A 50 20.10 13.60 -5.47
C GLN A 50 21.52 13.74 -4.90
N ASP A 51 21.93 12.84 -4.02
CA ASP A 51 23.30 12.79 -3.49
C ASP A 51 24.33 12.43 -4.58
N GLY A 52 23.89 11.82 -5.68
CA GLY A 52 24.72 11.36 -6.81
C GLY A 52 24.87 12.34 -7.99
N GLN A 53 24.27 13.53 -7.97
CA GLN A 53 24.29 14.52 -9.08
C GLN A 53 23.91 13.95 -10.47
N GLU A 54 22.70 13.39 -10.59
CA GLU A 54 22.21 12.60 -11.73
C GLU A 54 22.57 13.12 -13.15
N ARG A 55 23.31 12.29 -13.89
CA ARG A 55 23.14 12.14 -15.35
C ARG A 55 21.98 11.17 -15.59
N ALA A 56 21.08 11.49 -16.53
CA ALA A 56 19.88 10.69 -16.84
C ALA A 56 20.14 9.19 -17.17
N GLU A 57 21.36 8.82 -17.59
CA GLU A 57 21.75 7.42 -17.80
C GLU A 57 21.92 6.62 -16.49
N TYR A 58 22.31 7.27 -15.39
CA TYR A 58 22.56 6.62 -14.11
C TYR A 58 21.26 6.12 -13.45
N GLY A 59 20.19 6.93 -13.50
CA GLY A 59 18.89 6.56 -12.91
C GLY A 59 18.24 5.33 -13.55
N SER A 60 18.38 5.14 -14.87
CA SER A 60 17.83 3.95 -15.54
C SER A 60 18.55 2.65 -15.16
N ALA A 61 19.87 2.71 -14.96
CA ALA A 61 20.68 1.60 -14.50
C ALA A 61 20.36 1.27 -13.02
N LEU A 62 20.27 2.31 -12.18
CA LEU A 62 19.91 2.18 -10.76
C LEU A 62 18.60 1.44 -10.55
N LEU A 63 17.53 1.84 -11.25
CA LEU A 63 16.22 1.18 -11.12
C LEU A 63 16.24 -0.28 -11.56
N SER A 64 17.07 -0.61 -12.55
CA SER A 64 17.24 -1.99 -13.03
C SER A 64 17.99 -2.86 -12.01
N MET A 65 19.04 -2.31 -11.39
CA MET A 65 19.78 -2.96 -10.30
C MET A 65 18.90 -3.18 -9.08
N LEU A 66 18.23 -2.11 -8.60
CA LEU A 66 17.32 -2.19 -7.46
C LEU A 66 16.21 -3.22 -7.68
N SER A 67 15.62 -3.26 -8.87
CA SER A 67 14.61 -4.28 -9.17
C SER A 67 15.16 -5.69 -9.06
N THR A 68 16.37 -5.94 -9.55
CA THR A 68 17.01 -7.25 -9.50
C THR A 68 17.31 -7.65 -8.05
N ASP A 69 17.96 -6.77 -7.30
CA ASP A 69 18.41 -7.04 -5.94
C ASP A 69 17.25 -7.17 -4.95
N LEU A 70 16.26 -6.27 -5.04
CA LEU A 70 15.07 -6.33 -4.20
C LEU A 70 14.21 -7.55 -4.54
N LYS A 71 14.08 -7.92 -5.81
CA LYS A 71 13.36 -9.14 -6.20
C LYS A 71 14.07 -10.41 -5.72
N LEU A 72 15.41 -10.43 -5.75
CA LEU A 72 16.18 -11.54 -5.21
C LEU A 72 16.02 -11.67 -3.69
N ARG A 73 15.99 -10.54 -2.98
CA ARG A 73 15.95 -10.51 -1.50
C ARG A 73 14.56 -10.68 -0.91
N TYR A 74 13.54 -10.10 -1.54
CA TYR A 74 12.19 -9.97 -0.99
C TYR A 74 11.11 -10.62 -1.88
N GLY A 75 11.47 -11.08 -3.08
CA GLY A 75 10.57 -11.84 -3.95
C GLY A 75 9.70 -10.97 -4.86
N LYS A 76 8.45 -11.39 -5.05
CA LYS A 76 7.49 -10.70 -5.94
C LYS A 76 7.22 -9.27 -5.43
N GLY A 77 6.71 -8.40 -6.32
CA GLY A 77 6.42 -7.01 -5.96
C GLY A 77 7.56 -6.00 -6.17
N PHE A 78 8.75 -6.45 -6.58
CA PHE A 78 9.92 -5.58 -6.83
C PHE A 78 10.40 -5.60 -8.29
N GLY A 79 9.47 -5.77 -9.24
CA GLY A 79 9.76 -5.61 -10.66
C GLY A 79 10.16 -4.16 -11.01
N ARG A 80 10.79 -3.96 -12.17
CA ARG A 80 11.30 -2.64 -12.58
C ARG A 80 10.21 -1.57 -12.63
N ARG A 81 9.00 -1.96 -13.04
CA ARG A 81 7.82 -1.08 -13.04
C ARG A 81 7.46 -0.67 -11.61
N ASN A 82 7.37 -1.61 -10.68
CA ASN A 82 7.04 -1.34 -9.27
C ASN A 82 8.05 -0.39 -8.62
N VAL A 83 9.35 -0.62 -8.82
CA VAL A 83 10.41 0.26 -8.28
C VAL A 83 10.32 1.67 -8.88
N LEU A 84 10.06 1.76 -10.19
CA LEU A 84 9.83 3.05 -10.85
C LEU A 84 8.57 3.76 -10.31
N ASP A 85 7.50 3.02 -10.04
CA ASP A 85 6.26 3.57 -9.52
C ASP A 85 6.41 4.02 -8.07
N MET A 86 7.17 3.31 -7.23
CA MET A 86 7.56 3.75 -5.88
C MET A 86 8.33 5.08 -5.95
N ARG A 87 9.32 5.20 -6.85
CA ARG A 87 10.04 6.45 -7.10
C ARG A 87 9.09 7.58 -7.50
N ARG A 88 8.22 7.35 -8.49
CA ARG A 88 7.23 8.33 -8.95
C ARG A 88 6.26 8.74 -7.84
N PHE A 89 5.87 7.79 -7.00
CA PHE A 89 4.97 8.04 -5.90
C PHE A 89 5.54 9.05 -4.91
N TYR A 90 6.80 8.89 -4.52
CA TYR A 90 7.47 9.87 -3.66
C TYR A 90 7.63 11.24 -4.35
N LEU A 91 8.03 11.27 -5.62
CA LEU A 91 8.15 12.53 -6.37
C LEU A 91 6.82 13.29 -6.48
N ALA A 92 5.71 12.57 -6.62
CA ALA A 92 4.38 13.18 -6.68
C ALA A 92 3.90 13.67 -5.31
N TYR A 93 4.29 12.98 -4.23
CA TYR A 93 3.84 13.29 -2.87
C TYR A 93 5.01 13.28 -1.88
N PRO A 94 5.91 14.27 -1.88
CA PRO A 94 7.11 14.27 -1.04
C PRO A 94 6.82 14.45 0.46
N ILE A 95 5.57 14.71 0.85
CA ILE A 95 5.14 14.90 2.23
C ILE A 95 4.20 13.76 2.64
N TRP A 96 4.65 12.89 3.54
CA TRP A 96 3.87 11.72 3.99
C TRP A 96 2.50 12.10 4.58
N GLN A 97 2.42 13.25 5.27
CA GLN A 97 1.16 13.73 5.87
C GLN A 97 0.07 13.92 4.81
N THR A 98 0.42 14.33 3.59
CA THR A 98 -0.52 14.45 2.46
C THR A 98 -1.05 13.08 2.04
N VAL A 99 -0.17 12.08 1.93
CA VAL A 99 -0.54 10.69 1.58
C VAL A 99 -1.42 10.08 2.68
N SER A 100 -1.01 10.22 3.94
CA SER A 100 -1.76 9.70 5.08
C SER A 100 -3.14 10.32 5.21
N ALA A 101 -3.28 11.62 4.91
CA ALA A 101 -4.57 12.28 4.84
C ALA A 101 -5.44 11.67 3.72
N ILE A 102 -4.93 11.51 2.49
CA ILE A 102 -5.69 10.93 1.37
C ILE A 102 -6.18 9.51 1.71
N LEU A 103 -5.32 8.67 2.29
CA LEU A 103 -5.69 7.32 2.76
C LEU A 103 -6.76 7.34 3.87
N SER A 104 -6.74 8.37 4.71
CA SER A 104 -7.75 8.59 5.74
C SER A 104 -9.05 9.13 5.16
N TRP A 105 -9.03 9.88 4.06
CA TRP A 105 -10.23 10.39 3.39
C TRP A 105 -10.93 9.31 2.56
N SER A 106 -10.19 8.46 1.85
CA SER A 106 -10.76 7.26 1.21
C SER A 106 -11.38 6.27 2.20
N HIS A 107 -11.14 6.46 3.50
CA HIS A 107 -11.78 5.71 4.56
C HIS A 107 -13.21 6.19 4.86
N PHE A 108 -13.50 7.47 4.62
CA PHE A 108 -14.82 8.07 4.88
C PHE A 108 -15.75 7.98 3.67
N SER A 109 -15.20 8.01 2.44
CA SER A 109 -15.96 7.77 1.21
C SER A 109 -15.93 6.27 0.86
N LYS A 110 -17.09 5.68 0.52
CA LYS A 110 -17.23 4.31 -0.03
C LYS A 110 -16.61 4.17 -1.44
N SER A 111 -15.45 4.77 -1.70
CA SER A 111 -14.82 4.74 -3.01
C SER A 111 -13.67 3.74 -3.00
N ASN A 112 -13.94 2.55 -3.56
CA ASN A 112 -12.96 1.48 -3.83
C ASN A 112 -11.85 1.89 -4.83
N GLU A 113 -11.76 3.15 -5.24
CA GLU A 113 -10.87 3.57 -6.33
C GLU A 113 -9.39 3.62 -5.94
N ILE A 114 -9.04 3.80 -4.66
CA ILE A 114 -7.62 3.80 -4.24
C ILE A 114 -7.06 2.37 -4.15
N ILE A 115 -7.92 1.36 -4.04
CA ILE A 115 -7.53 -0.07 -4.06
C ILE A 115 -6.99 -0.46 -5.45
N ASN A 116 -7.52 0.12 -6.53
CA ASN A 116 -7.12 -0.22 -7.90
C ASN A 116 -5.71 0.24 -8.29
N LEU A 117 -5.09 1.17 -7.56
CA LEU A 117 -3.68 1.53 -7.82
C LEU A 117 -2.68 0.48 -7.31
N TYR A 118 -3.12 -0.45 -6.46
CA TYR A 118 -2.27 -1.50 -5.88
C TYR A 118 -2.57 -2.92 -6.38
N GLU A 119 -3.75 -3.19 -6.94
CA GLU A 119 -4.09 -4.52 -7.52
C GLU A 119 -3.24 -4.90 -8.74
N HIS A 120 -2.44 -3.98 -9.29
CA HIS A 120 -1.52 -4.28 -10.40
C HIS A 120 -0.15 -4.83 -9.94
N PHE A 121 0.03 -5.11 -8.64
CA PHE A 121 1.30 -5.54 -8.05
C PHE A 121 1.32 -6.96 -7.46
N ASP A 122 0.25 -7.74 -7.60
CA ASP A 122 0.21 -9.19 -7.30
C ASP A 122 0.47 -10.08 -8.52
#